data_AF-A0A524CKP0-F1
#
_entry.id   AF-A0A524CKP0-F1
#
_cell.length_a   1.000
_cell.length_b   1.000
_cell.length_c   1.000
_cell.angle_alpha   90.00
_cell.angle_beta   90.00
_cell.angle_gamma   90.00
#
_symmetry.space_group_name_H-M   'P 1'
#
loop_
_entity.id
_entity.type
_entity.pdbx_description
1 polymer ?
#
loop_
_entity_poly.entity_id
_entity_poly.type
_entity_poly.pdbx_seq_one_letter_code
_entity_poly.pdbx_strand_id
1 'polypeptide(L)'
;MILKIIVTGPFHSGKSTFVKKATDMFGLGNPAMSIDKNETTVALDLGILQIKGLKIFLFGTPGHLRFHSVRKVLSVGADGIIFLIDPISDLNITDVHRVWDELEEFLPDIPKIITVTKQDLPESERKSVDELREYFPFMDGSPVIPTSGVTGLNIKKTILKIVMMVINKIRDTLLVLFKFQGEVQGIQKAAFKLNKSIYETKKYLRWLERRDLADVDWRLSIFWLCKGIDRVLKKE
;
A
#
# COMPACT_ATOMS: atom_id res chain seq x y z
N MET A 1 -8.40 2.45 -12.38
CA MET A 1 -8.09 2.49 -10.94
C MET A 1 -6.60 2.68 -10.76
N ILE A 2 -6.23 3.71 -10.02
CA ILE A 2 -4.86 4.01 -9.60
C ILE A 2 -4.71 3.63 -8.13
N LEU A 3 -3.64 2.92 -7.77
CA LEU A 3 -3.32 2.58 -6.39
C LEU A 3 -1.95 3.13 -5.99
N LYS A 4 -1.88 3.67 -4.77
CA LYS A 4 -0.64 4.10 -4.12
C LYS A 4 -0.25 3.07 -3.06
N ILE A 5 0.85 2.36 -3.27
CA ILE A 5 1.37 1.38 -2.32
C ILE A 5 2.70 1.88 -1.75
N ILE A 6 2.82 1.87 -0.43
CA ILE A 6 4.05 2.24 0.27
C ILE A 6 4.88 0.99 0.52
N VAL A 7 6.13 1.01 0.10
CA VAL A 7 7.13 -0.03 0.38
C VAL A 7 8.09 0.53 1.43
N THR A 8 8.02 0.01 2.65
CA THR A 8 8.68 0.61 3.83
C THR A 8 9.31 -0.48 4.71
N GLY A 9 10.07 -0.05 5.71
CA GLY A 9 10.84 -0.91 6.61
C GLY A 9 12.21 -0.29 6.91
N PRO A 10 12.95 -0.84 7.88
CA PRO A 10 14.24 -0.30 8.32
C PRO A 10 15.29 -0.21 7.23
N PHE A 11 16.36 0.53 7.48
CA PHE A 11 17.50 0.60 6.58
C PHE A 11 18.02 -0.82 6.22
N HIS A 12 18.52 -1.00 4.99
CA HIS A 12 18.94 -2.29 4.42
C HIS A 12 17.88 -3.40 4.25
N SER A 13 16.61 -3.15 4.56
CA SER A 13 15.55 -4.18 4.40
C SER A 13 15.25 -4.62 2.96
N GLY A 14 15.87 -3.99 1.94
CA GLY A 14 15.71 -4.36 0.54
C GLY A 14 14.61 -3.61 -0.22
N LYS A 15 14.14 -2.46 0.31
CA LYS A 15 13.08 -1.63 -0.33
C LYS A 15 13.38 -1.27 -1.78
N SER A 16 14.55 -0.70 -2.05
CA SER A 16 14.96 -0.30 -3.40
C SER A 16 15.02 -1.49 -4.35
N THR A 17 15.59 -2.61 -3.88
CA THR A 17 15.65 -3.87 -4.63
C THR A 17 14.25 -4.41 -4.92
N PHE A 18 13.33 -4.35 -3.97
CA PHE A 18 11.94 -4.77 -4.16
C PHE A 18 11.22 -3.91 -5.19
N VAL A 19 11.30 -2.58 -5.07
CA VAL A 19 10.66 -1.65 -6.01
C VAL A 19 11.21 -1.82 -7.42
N LYS A 20 12.54 -1.91 -7.56
CA LYS A 20 13.20 -2.14 -8.83
C LYS A 20 12.76 -3.46 -9.45
N LYS A 21 12.87 -4.58 -8.71
CA LYS A 21 12.49 -5.90 -9.23
C LYS A 21 11.01 -5.98 -9.61
N ALA A 22 10.12 -5.42 -8.79
CA ALA A 22 8.70 -5.34 -9.11
C ALA A 22 8.45 -4.55 -10.41
N THR A 23 9.16 -3.44 -10.58
CA THR A 23 9.06 -2.59 -11.77
C THR A 23 9.61 -3.30 -13.01
N ASP A 24 10.75 -3.99 -12.90
CA ASP A 24 11.30 -4.80 -14.00
C ASP A 24 10.31 -5.90 -14.43
N MET A 25 9.58 -6.49 -13.48
CA MET A 25 8.59 -7.54 -13.75
C MET A 25 7.26 -7.04 -14.32
N PHE A 26 6.81 -5.83 -13.96
CA PHE A 26 5.43 -5.36 -14.23
C PHE A 26 5.32 -3.93 -14.78
N GLY A 27 6.44 -3.25 -15.05
CA GLY A 27 6.49 -1.82 -15.38
C GLY A 27 6.22 -1.46 -16.83
N LEU A 28 5.91 -2.43 -17.69
CA LEU A 28 5.71 -2.24 -19.14
C LEU A 28 6.86 -1.47 -19.82
N GLY A 29 8.10 -1.73 -19.41
CA GLY A 29 9.28 -1.05 -19.93
C GLY A 29 9.59 0.31 -19.30
N ASN A 30 8.80 0.80 -18.33
CA ASN A 30 9.18 1.96 -17.52
C ASN A 30 10.22 1.53 -16.47
N PRO A 31 11.42 2.12 -16.44
CA PRO A 31 12.39 1.83 -15.40
C PRO A 31 11.93 2.40 -14.05
N ALA A 32 12.34 1.75 -12.96
CA ALA A 32 12.20 2.33 -11.64
C ALA A 32 13.04 3.62 -11.54
N MET A 33 12.49 4.64 -10.88
CA MET A 33 13.16 5.93 -10.70
C MET A 33 13.60 6.09 -9.26
N SER A 34 14.86 6.44 -9.03
CA SER A 34 15.31 6.93 -7.73
C SER A 34 15.35 8.45 -7.78
N ILE A 35 14.61 9.10 -6.89
CA ILE A 35 14.48 10.55 -6.81
C ILE A 35 15.37 11.02 -5.68
N ASP A 36 16.41 11.78 -6.01
CA ASP A 36 17.25 12.49 -5.04
C ASP A 36 16.82 13.97 -4.97
N LYS A 37 16.53 14.45 -3.76
CA LYS A 37 16.33 15.89 -3.52
C LYS A 37 17.64 16.53 -3.05
N ASN A 38 18.19 17.43 -3.87
CA ASN A 38 19.38 18.23 -3.56
C ASN A 38 19.07 19.24 -2.45
N GLU A 39 19.41 18.88 -1.22
CA GLU A 39 19.63 19.69 0.01
C GLU A 39 19.65 18.77 1.24
N THR A 40 18.93 17.64 1.15
CA THR A 40 18.98 16.53 2.11
C THR A 40 18.90 15.26 1.28
N THR A 41 19.98 14.49 1.13
CA THR A 41 20.02 13.31 0.28
C THR A 41 18.97 12.28 0.72
N VAL A 42 17.78 12.38 0.13
CA VAL A 42 16.65 11.48 0.33
C VAL A 42 16.50 10.73 -0.98
N ALA A 43 17.03 9.52 -1.04
CA ALA A 43 16.72 8.59 -2.12
C ALA A 43 15.32 8.01 -1.86
N LEU A 44 14.35 8.36 -2.70
CA LEU A 44 13.03 7.75 -2.78
C LEU A 44 12.96 6.89 -4.04
N ASP A 45 12.52 5.63 -3.92
CA ASP A 45 12.30 4.79 -5.09
C ASP A 45 10.84 4.86 -5.56
N LEU A 46 10.63 5.05 -6.86
CA LEU A 46 9.32 5.06 -7.51
C LEU A 46 9.26 3.97 -8.57
N GLY A 47 8.34 3.03 -8.38
CA GLY A 47 7.96 2.03 -9.37
C GLY A 47 6.56 2.29 -9.90
N ILE A 48 6.34 2.13 -11.20
CA ILE A 48 5.01 2.21 -11.81
C ILE A 48 4.72 0.85 -12.44
N LEU A 49 3.71 0.15 -11.94
CA LEU A 49 3.32 -1.16 -12.42
C LEU A 49 1.98 -1.08 -13.16
N GLN A 50 1.81 -1.94 -14.16
CA GLN A 50 0.52 -2.17 -14.81
C GLN A 50 0.14 -3.65 -14.69
N ILE A 51 -0.89 -3.96 -13.90
CA ILE A 51 -1.35 -5.33 -13.65
C ILE A 51 -2.85 -5.41 -13.88
N LYS A 52 -3.30 -6.24 -14.83
CA LYS A 52 -4.74 -6.43 -15.15
C LYS A 52 -5.52 -5.11 -15.35
N GLY A 53 -4.90 -4.11 -15.97
CA GLY A 53 -5.51 -2.78 -16.18
C GLY A 53 -5.50 -1.85 -14.96
N LEU A 54 -4.90 -2.28 -13.84
CA LEU A 54 -4.64 -1.44 -12.67
C LEU A 54 -3.28 -0.78 -12.81
N LYS A 55 -3.23 0.54 -12.56
CA LYS A 55 -1.98 1.29 -12.45
C LYS A 55 -1.60 1.37 -10.97
N ILE A 56 -0.42 0.88 -10.61
CA ILE A 56 0.04 0.81 -9.23
C ILE A 56 1.33 1.60 -9.11
N PHE A 57 1.34 2.61 -8.25
CA PHE A 57 2.55 3.33 -7.88
C PHE A 57 3.13 2.71 -6.60
N LEU A 58 4.36 2.20 -6.69
CA LEU A 58 5.15 1.74 -5.55
C LEU A 58 6.07 2.87 -5.10
N PHE A 59 5.94 3.30 -3.84
CA PHE A 59 6.81 4.29 -3.22
C PHE A 59 7.70 3.63 -2.18
N GLY A 60 8.97 3.43 -2.50
CA GLY A 60 10.01 2.96 -1.61
C GLY A 60 10.49 4.06 -0.67
N THR A 61 10.18 3.96 0.62
CA THR A 61 10.49 5.04 1.57
C THR A 61 11.94 4.99 2.06
N PRO A 62 12.52 6.14 2.45
CA PRO A 62 13.82 6.17 3.10
C PRO A 62 13.84 5.36 4.40
N GLY A 63 14.86 4.50 4.56
CA GLY A 63 14.94 3.53 5.67
C GLY A 63 15.55 4.05 6.98
N HIS A 64 16.28 5.18 6.97
CA HIS A 64 16.87 5.72 8.20
C HIS A 64 15.84 6.45 9.06
N LEU A 65 15.93 6.31 10.39
CA LEU A 65 14.99 6.92 11.34
C LEU A 65 14.88 8.45 11.18
N ARG A 66 15.97 9.15 10.86
CA ARG A 66 15.99 10.61 10.63
C ARG A 66 15.03 11.11 9.54
N PHE A 67 14.49 10.21 8.71
CA PHE A 67 13.54 10.54 7.64
C PHE A 67 12.07 10.33 8.02
N HIS A 68 11.75 10.28 9.32
CA HIS A 68 10.38 10.23 9.84
C HIS A 68 9.43 11.23 9.14
N SER A 69 9.81 12.51 9.06
CA SER A 69 9.00 13.55 8.42
C SER A 69 8.73 13.27 6.95
N VAL A 70 9.71 12.72 6.24
CA VAL A 70 9.56 12.34 4.82
C VAL A 70 8.62 11.14 4.70
N ARG A 71 8.79 10.12 5.54
CA ARG A 71 7.88 8.96 5.58
C ARG A 71 6.45 9.40 5.85
N LYS A 72 6.22 10.29 6.82
CA LYS A 72 4.90 10.86 7.12
C LYS A 72 4.25 11.49 5.89
N VAL A 73 5.00 12.32 5.15
CA VAL A 73 4.49 12.95 3.92
C VAL A 73 4.22 11.92 2.82
N LEU A 74 5.11 10.96 2.62
CA LEU A 74 4.96 9.90 1.62
C LEU A 74 3.76 9.00 1.91
N SER A 75 3.46 8.73 3.18
CA SER A 75 2.35 7.91 3.64
C SER A 75 0.98 8.49 3.32
N VAL A 76 0.85 9.82 3.14
CA VAL A 76 -0.43 10.47 2.87
C VAL A 76 -1.08 9.89 1.61
N GLY A 77 -2.32 9.40 1.76
CA GLY A 77 -3.11 8.84 0.66
C GLY A 77 -2.67 7.45 0.21
N ALA A 78 -1.88 6.73 1.00
CA ALA A 78 -1.58 5.32 0.77
C ALA A 78 -2.85 4.46 0.77
N ASP A 79 -2.88 3.49 -0.13
CA ASP A 79 -3.96 2.51 -0.26
C ASP A 79 -3.58 1.16 0.35
N GLY A 80 -2.28 0.85 0.38
CA GLY A 80 -1.74 -0.36 0.98
C GLY A 80 -0.26 -0.19 1.36
N ILE A 81 0.21 -1.03 2.28
CA ILE A 81 1.58 -1.03 2.78
C ILE A 81 2.20 -2.42 2.57
N ILE A 82 3.45 -2.43 2.11
CA ILE A 82 4.33 -3.60 2.13
C ILE A 82 5.49 -3.25 3.06
N PHE A 83 5.53 -3.87 4.23
CA PHE A 83 6.57 -3.71 5.24
C PHE A 83 7.64 -4.78 5.06
N LEU A 84 8.91 -4.38 4.94
CA LEU A 84 10.03 -5.28 4.69
C LEU A 84 10.85 -5.45 5.96
N ILE A 85 11.05 -6.71 6.35
CA ILE A 85 11.93 -7.14 7.43
C ILE A 85 13.14 -7.84 6.80
N ASP A 86 14.33 -7.39 7.21
CA ASP A 86 15.60 -8.04 6.92
C ASP A 86 15.82 -9.20 7.90
N PRO A 87 15.94 -10.47 7.45
CA PRO A 87 16.06 -11.59 8.37
C PRO A 87 17.49 -11.86 8.84
N ILE A 88 18.50 -11.08 8.44
CA ILE A 88 19.90 -11.35 8.82
C ILE A 88 20.05 -11.40 10.35
N SER A 89 20.98 -12.22 10.82
CA SER A 89 21.17 -12.53 12.23
C SER A 89 21.39 -11.32 13.14
N ASP A 90 22.03 -10.25 12.65
CA ASP A 90 22.35 -9.00 13.36
C ASP A 90 21.32 -7.86 13.16
N LEU A 91 20.14 -8.21 12.64
CA LEU A 91 18.95 -7.35 12.54
C LEU A 91 18.79 -6.39 13.75
N ASN A 92 18.62 -5.11 13.46
CA ASN A 92 18.27 -4.11 14.48
C ASN A 92 16.76 -4.17 14.79
N ILE A 93 16.43 -4.93 15.84
CA ILE A 93 15.05 -5.12 16.35
C ILE A 93 14.39 -3.78 16.69
N THR A 94 15.13 -2.86 17.32
CA THR A 94 14.61 -1.55 17.74
C THR A 94 14.17 -0.71 16.55
N ASP A 95 14.94 -0.72 15.46
CA ASP A 95 14.60 0.03 14.26
C ASP A 95 13.36 -0.55 13.56
N VAL A 96 13.18 -1.88 13.56
CA VAL A 96 11.96 -2.52 13.05
C VAL A 96 10.74 -2.02 13.81
N HIS A 97 10.74 -2.10 15.14
CA HIS A 97 9.61 -1.63 15.97
C HIS A 97 9.32 -0.16 15.75
N ARG A 98 10.36 0.70 15.74
CA ARG A 98 10.17 2.14 15.51
C ARG A 98 9.51 2.44 14.16
N VAL A 99 9.96 1.82 13.08
CA VAL A 99 9.36 2.06 11.76
C VAL A 99 7.94 1.47 11.70
N TRP A 100 7.67 0.36 12.38
CA TRP A 100 6.33 -0.20 12.49
C TRP A 100 5.38 0.74 13.25
N ASP A 101 5.80 1.24 14.41
CA ASP A 101 5.01 2.15 15.26
C ASP A 101 4.66 3.45 14.51
N GLU A 102 5.61 4.01 13.76
CA GLU A 102 5.35 5.15 12.87
C GLU A 102 4.26 4.85 11.83
N LEU A 103 4.24 3.65 11.27
CA LEU A 103 3.23 3.26 10.28
C LEU A 103 1.86 3.08 10.92
N GLU A 104 1.79 2.52 12.12
CA GLU A 104 0.55 2.42 12.88
C GLU A 104 0.05 3.81 13.32
N GLU A 105 0.93 4.75 13.63
CA GLU A 105 0.56 6.15 13.90
C GLU A 105 -0.04 6.82 12.64
N PHE A 106 0.62 6.66 11.49
CA PHE A 106 0.24 7.39 10.28
C PHE A 106 -0.93 6.75 9.53
N LEU A 107 -1.01 5.43 9.53
CA LEU A 107 -1.84 4.63 8.64
C LEU A 107 -2.47 3.40 9.34
N PRO A 108 -3.15 3.59 10.48
CA PRO A 108 -3.66 2.47 11.30
C PRO A 108 -4.59 1.54 10.51
N ASP A 109 -5.50 2.11 9.72
CA ASP A 109 -6.50 1.32 9.00
C ASP A 109 -6.00 0.75 7.66
N ILE A 110 -4.85 1.18 7.14
CA ILE A 110 -4.44 0.81 5.79
C ILE A 110 -4.06 -0.68 5.74
N PRO A 111 -4.52 -1.46 4.74
CA PRO A 111 -4.09 -2.84 4.56
C PRO A 111 -2.56 -2.97 4.53
N LYS A 112 -2.01 -3.90 5.32
CA LYS A 112 -0.56 -4.12 5.46
C LYS A 112 -0.22 -5.57 5.12
N ILE A 113 0.89 -5.77 4.43
CA ILE A 113 1.56 -7.06 4.28
C ILE A 113 2.96 -6.92 4.82
N ILE A 114 3.41 -7.92 5.55
CA ILE A 114 4.80 -8.02 6.00
C ILE A 114 5.52 -8.98 5.07
N THR A 115 6.73 -8.61 4.68
CA THR A 115 7.59 -9.44 3.85
C THR A 115 8.92 -9.65 4.56
N VAL A 116 9.31 -10.91 4.67
CA VAL A 116 10.66 -11.27 5.12
C VAL A 116 11.53 -11.39 3.87
N THR A 117 12.48 -10.48 3.69
CA THR A 117 13.25 -10.38 2.44
C THR A 117 14.42 -11.36 2.40
N LYS A 118 15.30 -11.21 1.40
CA LYS A 118 16.58 -11.95 1.26
C LYS A 118 16.45 -13.48 1.34
N GLN A 119 15.33 -14.03 0.87
CA GLN A 119 15.12 -15.49 0.83
C GLN A 119 16.01 -16.21 -0.19
N ASP A 120 16.81 -15.47 -0.96
CA ASP A 120 17.92 -15.99 -1.76
C ASP A 120 19.16 -16.37 -0.95
N LEU A 121 19.28 -15.90 0.30
CA LEU A 121 20.38 -16.27 1.19
C LEU A 121 20.19 -17.67 1.79
N PRO A 122 21.29 -18.39 2.13
CA PRO A 122 21.23 -19.66 2.85
C PRO A 122 20.47 -19.54 4.18
N GLU A 123 19.71 -20.55 4.57
CA GLU A 123 18.95 -20.56 5.83
C GLU A 123 19.81 -20.29 7.07
N SER A 124 21.07 -20.73 7.07
CA SER A 124 22.03 -20.49 8.16
C SER A 124 22.36 -19.01 8.39
N GLU A 125 22.11 -18.14 7.41
CA GLU A 125 22.44 -16.70 7.48
C GLU A 125 21.22 -15.83 7.83
N ARG A 126 20.05 -16.44 8.03
CA ARG A 126 18.79 -15.72 8.20
C ARG A 126 17.89 -16.37 9.23
N LYS A 127 17.25 -15.54 10.05
CA LYS A 127 16.17 -15.96 10.94
C LYS A 127 14.98 -16.45 10.12
N SER A 128 14.38 -17.54 10.56
CA SER A 128 13.11 -18.05 10.08
C SER A 128 11.96 -17.08 10.41
N VAL A 129 10.82 -17.24 9.73
CA VAL A 129 9.62 -16.44 10.03
C VAL A 129 9.16 -16.66 11.46
N ASP A 130 9.29 -17.87 11.99
CA ASP A 130 8.84 -18.21 13.34
C ASP A 130 9.73 -17.58 14.41
N GLU A 131 11.07 -17.58 14.22
CA GLU A 131 11.98 -16.84 15.09
C GLU A 131 11.70 -15.32 15.04
N LEU A 132 11.39 -14.77 13.86
CA LEU A 132 11.06 -13.35 13.74
C LEU A 132 9.77 -12.97 14.48
N ARG A 133 8.79 -13.88 14.58
CA ARG A 133 7.56 -13.63 15.34
C ARG A 133 7.83 -13.45 16.83
N GLU A 134 8.84 -14.12 17.38
CA GLU A 134 9.23 -13.94 18.79
C GLU A 134 9.68 -12.50 19.08
N TYR A 135 10.36 -11.87 18.12
CA TYR A 135 10.79 -10.47 18.22
C TYR A 135 9.69 -9.48 17.82
N PHE A 136 8.79 -9.89 16.93
CA PHE A 136 7.80 -9.01 16.29
C PHE A 136 6.38 -9.59 16.37
N PRO A 137 5.73 -9.54 17.55
CA PRO A 137 4.36 -10.05 17.72
C PRO A 137 3.33 -9.40 16.79
N PHE A 138 3.58 -8.18 16.30
CA PHE A 138 2.71 -7.52 15.32
C PHE A 138 2.61 -8.30 13.99
N MET A 139 3.52 -9.23 13.72
CA MET A 139 3.49 -10.08 12.53
C MET A 139 2.24 -10.95 12.45
N ASP A 140 1.62 -11.29 13.58
CA ASP A 140 0.42 -12.14 13.59
C ASP A 140 -0.84 -11.37 13.16
N GLY A 141 -0.81 -10.04 13.20
CA GLY A 141 -1.91 -9.18 12.74
C GLY A 141 -1.95 -8.95 11.23
N SER A 142 -0.92 -9.39 10.48
CA SER A 142 -0.79 -9.12 9.05
C SER A 142 -0.33 -10.35 8.26
N PRO A 143 -0.73 -10.52 6.99
CA PRO A 143 -0.17 -11.57 6.16
C PRO A 143 1.35 -11.42 6.02
N VAL A 144 2.08 -12.51 6.31
CA VAL A 144 3.54 -12.58 6.13
C VAL A 144 3.86 -13.36 4.86
N ILE A 145 4.66 -12.78 3.96
CA ILE A 145 5.08 -13.40 2.70
C ILE A 145 6.61 -13.30 2.55
N PRO A 146 7.35 -14.41 2.67
CA PRO A 146 8.80 -14.41 2.40
C PRO A 146 9.08 -14.06 0.93
N THR A 147 10.05 -13.18 0.67
CA THR A 147 10.37 -12.66 -0.68
C THR A 147 11.87 -12.57 -0.95
N SER A 148 12.25 -12.52 -2.23
CA SER A 148 13.60 -12.17 -2.64
C SER A 148 13.55 -11.14 -3.76
N GLY A 149 14.19 -9.99 -3.53
CA GLY A 149 14.37 -8.95 -4.54
C GLY A 149 15.34 -9.36 -5.65
N VAL A 150 16.26 -10.28 -5.37
CA VAL A 150 17.25 -10.76 -6.35
C VAL A 150 16.58 -11.72 -7.34
N THR A 151 15.94 -12.77 -6.83
CA THR A 151 15.31 -13.81 -7.66
C THR A 151 13.93 -13.40 -8.16
N GLY A 152 13.23 -12.51 -7.44
CA GLY A 152 11.82 -12.18 -7.69
C GLY A 152 10.85 -13.09 -6.95
N LEU A 153 11.34 -13.97 -6.07
CA LEU A 153 10.51 -14.89 -5.28
C LEU A 153 9.38 -14.12 -4.59
N ASN A 154 8.15 -14.59 -4.83
CA ASN A 154 6.90 -14.09 -4.25
C ASN A 154 6.59 -12.59 -4.46
N ILE A 155 7.37 -11.80 -5.21
CA ILE A 155 7.06 -10.38 -5.44
C ILE A 155 5.67 -10.21 -6.08
N LYS A 156 5.36 -11.01 -7.11
CA LYS A 156 4.04 -11.04 -7.75
C LYS A 156 2.94 -11.36 -6.73
N LYS A 157 3.17 -12.37 -5.88
CA LYS A 157 2.22 -12.84 -4.87
C LYS A 157 1.92 -11.74 -3.86
N THR A 158 2.95 -11.05 -3.37
CA THR A 158 2.84 -9.91 -2.45
C THR A 158 2.02 -8.78 -3.07
N ILE A 159 2.35 -8.36 -4.30
CA ILE A 159 1.65 -7.26 -4.99
C ILE A 159 0.17 -7.62 -5.23
N LEU A 160 -0.11 -8.82 -5.74
CA LEU A 160 -1.49 -9.26 -5.96
C LEU A 160 -2.28 -9.36 -4.65
N LYS A 161 -1.65 -9.85 -3.58
CA LYS A 161 -2.29 -9.96 -2.26
C LYS A 161 -2.63 -8.59 -1.70
N ILE A 162 -1.73 -7.61 -1.76
CA ILE A 162 -2.03 -6.26 -1.23
C ILE A 162 -3.13 -5.61 -2.05
N VAL A 163 -3.09 -5.71 -3.38
CA VAL A 163 -4.15 -5.20 -4.27
C VAL A 163 -5.51 -5.81 -3.91
N MET A 164 -5.55 -7.13 -3.68
CA MET A 164 -6.77 -7.82 -3.28
C MET A 164 -7.28 -7.34 -1.91
N MET A 165 -6.40 -7.12 -0.93
CA MET A 165 -6.79 -6.58 0.37
C MET A 165 -7.35 -5.16 0.26
N VAL A 166 -6.74 -4.30 -0.57
CA VAL A 166 -7.28 -2.96 -0.86
C VAL A 166 -8.67 -3.04 -1.47
N ILE A 167 -8.83 -3.86 -2.52
CA ILE A 167 -10.12 -4.07 -3.21
C ILE A 167 -11.19 -4.56 -2.24
N ASN A 168 -10.90 -5.57 -1.43
CA ASN A 168 -11.84 -6.12 -0.46
C ASN A 168 -12.27 -5.07 0.57
N LYS A 169 -11.32 -4.24 1.05
CA LYS A 169 -11.61 -3.17 2.00
C LYS A 169 -12.57 -2.12 1.44
N ILE A 170 -12.45 -1.77 0.16
CA ILE A 170 -13.28 -0.73 -0.46
C ILE A 170 -14.63 -1.26 -1.00
N ARG A 171 -14.73 -2.56 -1.25
CA ARG A 171 -15.87 -3.20 -1.91
C ARG A 171 -17.21 -2.88 -1.26
N ASP A 172 -17.33 -3.08 0.05
CA ASP A 172 -18.60 -2.88 0.75
C ASP A 172 -19.06 -1.43 0.68
N THR A 173 -18.10 -0.49 0.76
CA THR A 173 -18.41 0.93 0.62
C THR A 173 -18.85 1.25 -0.81
N LEU A 174 -18.16 0.72 -1.82
CA LEU A 174 -18.53 0.89 -3.23
C LEU A 174 -19.92 0.31 -3.54
N LEU A 175 -20.29 -0.85 -2.96
CA LEU A 175 -21.62 -1.44 -3.14
C LEU A 175 -22.73 -0.54 -2.61
N VAL A 176 -22.51 0.15 -1.49
CA VAL A 176 -23.48 1.11 -0.96
C VAL A 176 -23.53 2.36 -1.83
N LEU A 177 -22.38 2.90 -2.22
CA LEU A 177 -22.33 4.08 -3.11
C LEU A 177 -23.01 3.81 -4.44
N PHE A 178 -22.81 2.65 -5.03
CA PHE A 178 -23.42 2.25 -6.31
C PHE A 178 -24.96 2.34 -6.27
N LYS A 179 -25.58 2.09 -5.10
CA LYS A 179 -27.05 2.17 -4.94
C LYS A 179 -27.60 3.60 -5.01
N PHE A 180 -26.81 4.60 -4.64
CA PHE A 180 -27.25 5.99 -4.50
C PHE A 180 -26.65 6.94 -5.55
N GLN A 181 -25.92 6.40 -6.53
CA GLN A 181 -25.34 7.21 -7.59
C GLN A 181 -26.43 7.88 -8.43
N GLY A 182 -26.19 9.11 -8.87
CA GLY A 182 -27.14 9.90 -9.66
C GLY A 182 -28.36 10.43 -8.88
N GLU A 183 -28.53 10.09 -7.60
CA GLU A 183 -29.62 10.61 -6.79
C GLU A 183 -29.31 11.99 -6.22
N VAL A 184 -30.31 12.89 -6.22
CA VAL A 184 -30.25 14.15 -5.46
C VAL A 184 -30.06 13.83 -3.98
N GLN A 185 -29.09 14.49 -3.33
CA GLN A 185 -28.64 14.18 -1.96
C GLN A 185 -28.12 12.73 -1.79
N GLY A 186 -27.59 12.12 -2.86
CA GLY A 186 -27.03 10.77 -2.82
C GLY A 186 -25.91 10.62 -1.78
N ILE A 187 -25.10 11.65 -1.54
CA ILE A 187 -24.05 11.63 -0.49
C ILE A 187 -24.66 11.41 0.89
N GLN A 188 -25.76 12.09 1.22
CA GLN A 188 -26.44 11.99 2.50
C GLN A 188 -27.04 10.60 2.69
N LYS A 189 -27.72 10.08 1.65
CA LYS A 189 -28.31 8.74 1.66
C LYS A 189 -27.25 7.65 1.82
N ALA A 190 -26.13 7.78 1.10
CA ALA A 190 -25.00 6.87 1.23
C ALA A 190 -24.37 6.94 2.63
N ALA A 191 -24.15 8.15 3.17
CA ALA A 191 -23.60 8.34 4.52
C ALA A 191 -24.46 7.64 5.59
N PHE A 192 -25.78 7.83 5.53
CA PHE A 192 -26.73 7.15 6.40
C PHE A 192 -26.62 5.64 6.29
N LYS A 193 -26.60 5.09 5.05
CA LYS A 193 -26.53 3.64 4.84
C LYS A 193 -25.18 3.03 5.24
N LEU A 194 -24.09 3.78 5.13
CA LEU A 194 -22.75 3.39 5.55
C LEU A 194 -22.53 3.48 7.06
N ASN A 195 -23.48 4.05 7.81
CA ASN A 195 -23.29 4.44 9.21
C ASN A 195 -22.05 5.33 9.40
N LYS A 196 -21.88 6.32 8.51
CA LYS A 196 -20.76 7.28 8.51
C LYS A 196 -21.28 8.70 8.51
N SER A 197 -20.47 9.63 9.00
CA SER A 197 -20.77 11.05 8.82
C SER A 197 -20.75 11.43 7.33
N ILE A 198 -21.45 12.52 7.00
CA ILE A 198 -21.38 13.12 5.67
C ILE A 198 -19.92 13.50 5.37
N TYR A 199 -19.18 14.02 6.35
CA TYR A 199 -17.77 14.38 6.18
C TYR A 199 -16.90 13.20 5.77
N GLU A 200 -17.00 12.05 6.44
CA GLU A 200 -16.26 10.84 6.09
C GLU A 200 -16.64 10.30 4.72
N THR A 201 -17.93 10.34 4.38
CA THR A 201 -18.42 9.94 3.05
C THR A 201 -17.87 10.85 1.96
N LYS A 202 -17.83 12.17 2.19
CA LYS A 202 -17.19 13.14 1.28
C LYS A 202 -15.68 12.88 1.17
N LYS A 203 -14.99 12.56 2.26
CA LYS A 203 -13.56 12.20 2.24
C LYS A 203 -13.31 10.97 1.36
N TYR A 204 -14.20 9.98 1.43
CA TYR A 204 -14.14 8.77 0.63
C TYR A 204 -14.42 9.04 -0.86
N LEU A 205 -15.43 9.85 -1.18
CA LEU A 205 -15.73 10.27 -2.55
C LEU A 205 -14.59 11.08 -3.19
N ARG A 206 -13.92 11.97 -2.43
CA ARG A 206 -12.69 12.64 -2.89
C ARG A 206 -11.55 11.65 -3.17
N TRP A 207 -11.44 10.61 -2.35
CA TRP A 207 -10.45 9.55 -2.56
C TRP A 207 -10.72 8.78 -3.85
N LEU A 208 -12.00 8.56 -4.21
CA LEU A 208 -12.42 7.95 -5.47
C LEU A 208 -12.20 8.87 -6.68
N GLU A 209 -12.59 10.15 -6.61
CA GLU A 209 -12.34 11.14 -7.68
C GLU A 209 -10.86 11.19 -8.07
N ARG A 210 -9.95 11.27 -7.07
CA ARG A 210 -8.50 11.30 -7.31
C ARG A 210 -7.92 10.04 -7.95
N ARG A 211 -8.70 8.97 -8.05
CA ARG A 211 -8.31 7.68 -8.64
C ARG A 211 -9.05 7.37 -9.94
N ASP A 212 -9.77 8.36 -10.47
CA ASP A 212 -10.63 8.26 -11.63
C ASP A 212 -11.70 7.16 -11.44
N LEU A 213 -12.25 7.09 -10.22
CA LEU A 213 -13.26 6.10 -9.84
C LEU A 213 -14.65 6.72 -9.60
N ALA A 214 -14.75 8.02 -9.42
CA ALA A 214 -16.03 8.71 -9.28
C ALA A 214 -15.96 10.11 -9.88
N ASP A 215 -17.13 10.61 -10.27
CA ASP A 215 -17.39 12.02 -10.56
C ASP A 215 -18.41 12.54 -9.53
N VAL A 216 -18.20 13.73 -8.97
CA VAL A 216 -19.03 14.25 -7.86
C VAL A 216 -19.42 15.70 -8.12
N ASP A 217 -20.72 15.94 -8.16
CA ASP A 217 -21.27 17.28 -8.01
C ASP A 217 -21.38 17.61 -6.52
N TRP A 218 -20.38 18.31 -6.00
CA TRP A 218 -20.31 18.71 -4.60
C TRP A 218 -21.39 19.73 -4.20
N ARG A 219 -21.93 20.49 -5.15
CA ARG A 219 -22.99 21.49 -4.92
C ARG A 219 -24.34 20.81 -4.76
N LEU A 220 -24.66 19.88 -5.65
CA LEU A 220 -25.92 19.13 -5.62
C LEU A 220 -25.86 17.89 -4.71
N SER A 221 -24.68 17.56 -4.18
CA SER A 221 -24.42 16.34 -3.41
C SER A 221 -24.82 15.06 -4.16
N ILE A 222 -24.46 15.01 -5.44
CA ILE A 222 -24.69 13.88 -6.36
C ILE A 222 -23.34 13.31 -6.78
N PHE A 223 -23.26 12.00 -7.01
CA PHE A 223 -22.05 11.37 -7.53
C PHE A 223 -22.38 10.25 -8.52
N TRP A 224 -21.41 9.92 -9.37
CA TRP A 224 -21.47 8.81 -10.32
C TRP A 224 -20.20 7.98 -10.21
N LEU A 225 -20.33 6.65 -10.21
CA LEU A 225 -19.18 5.75 -10.21
C LEU A 225 -18.72 5.51 -11.64
N CYS A 226 -17.40 5.57 -11.89
CA CYS A 226 -16.86 5.43 -13.25
C CYS A 226 -17.05 4.01 -13.80
N LYS A 227 -17.15 3.90 -15.14
CA LYS A 227 -17.25 2.63 -15.86
C LYS A 227 -16.05 1.74 -15.51
N GLY A 228 -16.33 0.49 -15.10
CA GLY A 228 -15.30 -0.48 -14.69
C GLY A 228 -15.23 -0.75 -13.19
N ILE A 229 -15.89 0.05 -12.35
CA ILE A 229 -16.12 -0.31 -10.93
C ILE A 229 -16.87 -1.64 -10.80
N ASP A 230 -17.74 -1.98 -11.76
CA ASP A 230 -18.41 -3.28 -11.77
C ASP A 230 -17.44 -4.47 -11.72
N ARG A 231 -16.22 -4.32 -12.24
CA ARG A 231 -15.17 -5.36 -12.14
C ARG A 231 -14.67 -5.56 -10.71
N VAL A 232 -14.69 -4.50 -9.90
CA VAL A 232 -14.39 -4.53 -8.46
C VAL A 232 -15.57 -5.09 -7.67
N LEU A 233 -16.80 -4.85 -8.15
CA LEU A 233 -18.03 -5.29 -7.49
C LEU A 233 -18.44 -6.74 -7.80
N LYS A 234 -18.09 -7.28 -8.97
CA LYS A 234 -18.36 -8.67 -9.36
C LYS A 234 -17.38 -9.62 -8.63
N LYS A 235 -17.90 -10.69 -8.02
CA LYS A 235 -17.06 -11.79 -7.51
C LYS A 235 -16.51 -12.54 -8.73
N GLU A 236 -15.24 -12.41 -9.03
CA GLU A 236 -14.48 -13.48 -9.68
C GLU A 236 -13.61 -14.16 -8.64
#